data_AF-A0A134CCY1-F1
#
_entry.id   AF-A0A134CCY1-F1
#
_cell.length_a   1.000
_cell.length_b   1.000
_cell.length_c   1.000
_cell.angle_alpha   90.00
_cell.angle_beta   90.00
_cell.angle_gamma   90.00
#
_symmetry.space_group_name_H-M   'P 1'
#
loop_
_entity.id
_entity.type
_entity.pdbx_description
1 polymer ?
#
loop_
_entity_poly.entity_id
_entity_poly.type
_entity_poly.pdbx_seq_one_letter_code
_entity_poly.pdbx_strand_id
1 'polypeptide(L)'
;MSALDVFLSVLPILWLLIGLTVLKMAAWKACGIAAIISFIISVGPFSKAPVIMLSGALEGVALAVWPILLVITAAIFTYNLVVHTKAMETIKTMLTSVSPDKRILALLLAWGFGAFMEGMAGFGTAVAIPAAMMVALGFDPLKSILACLVANSVPTTFGSIGIPTTTLASLTGLDPIELGSFISTQLFILNVLSPFLVVAIVCGGVKALKGVFLPTLIAGLALAVPELIITMAVGPELAVMISSIIVMGAIIICAKIFKTDAPEYRCDADVRPVSGSEGVTAAMPFILIFILLILTSKLVPAINGPLSAIKTTVPIYLGEHAKPYTFVWIVTPGIMIFISAFLGGAYQKAKLGEMLSVLGTTFANLKFTYVTIIAVVVTAKLMTYSGMTATLASALVGATGTAYPAFAPFVGAIGGFITGSGTNSNVLFGPLQTAAAAQLHPGNGALASWLAAASSGAAGTGKMFSPQSIAIGIGAVAPALEIFIKEKNLVGDKAEALRKSIQANVIMQSVAKYFILYVIISGLISFFGMTIFLH
;
A
#
# COMPACT_ATOMS: atom_id res chain seq x y z
N MET A 1 11.72 4.07 34.29
CA MET A 1 12.10 3.49 32.99
C MET A 1 13.58 3.76 32.80
N SER A 2 14.41 2.72 32.68
CA SER A 2 15.84 2.93 32.50
C SER A 2 16.15 3.26 31.03
N ALA A 3 17.23 4.01 30.77
CA ALA A 3 17.71 4.22 29.40
C ALA A 3 18.04 2.89 28.69
N LEU A 4 18.40 1.87 29.47
CA LEU A 4 18.63 0.51 29.00
C LEU A 4 17.36 -0.13 28.45
N ASP A 5 16.21 0.02 29.13
CA ASP A 5 14.93 -0.54 28.67
C ASP A 5 14.50 0.05 27.32
N VAL A 6 14.71 1.35 27.14
CA VAL A 6 14.44 2.04 25.87
C VAL A 6 15.34 1.50 24.78
N PHE A 7 16.65 1.41 25.03
CA PHE A 7 17.61 0.88 24.07
C PHE A 7 17.29 -0.56 23.64
N LEU A 8 16.96 -1.42 24.61
CA LEU A 8 16.58 -2.81 24.35
C LEU A 8 15.27 -2.89 23.55
N SER A 9 14.29 -2.04 23.86
CA SER A 9 13.01 -2.02 23.12
C SER A 9 13.18 -1.57 21.67
N VAL A 10 14.18 -0.73 21.38
CA VAL A 10 14.50 -0.27 20.03
C VAL A 10 15.25 -1.35 19.22
N LEU A 11 15.94 -2.29 19.87
CA LEU A 11 16.87 -3.22 19.23
C LEU A 11 16.26 -4.08 18.10
N PRO A 12 15.04 -4.67 18.23
CA PRO A 12 14.42 -5.39 17.12
C PRO A 12 14.20 -4.52 15.87
N ILE A 13 13.83 -3.25 16.06
CA ILE A 13 13.59 -2.29 14.98
C ILE A 13 14.92 -1.85 14.36
N LEU A 14 15.93 -1.54 15.18
CA LEU A 14 17.28 -1.22 14.69
C LEU A 14 17.88 -2.37 13.90
N TRP A 15 17.68 -3.60 14.37
CA TRP A 15 18.10 -4.79 13.62
C TRP A 15 17.42 -4.86 12.25
N LEU A 16 16.11 -4.62 12.16
CA LEU A 16 15.41 -4.58 10.87
C LEU A 16 15.96 -3.49 9.96
N LEU A 17 16.23 -2.30 10.50
CA LEU A 17 16.86 -1.21 9.76
C LEU A 17 18.22 -1.64 9.20
N ILE A 18 19.13 -2.13 10.05
CA ILE A 18 20.48 -2.54 9.66
C ILE A 18 20.42 -3.73 8.69
N GLY A 19 19.63 -4.75 9.00
CA GLY A 19 19.49 -5.96 8.21
C GLY A 19 18.97 -5.69 6.80
N LEU A 20 17.94 -4.86 6.66
CA LEU A 20 17.29 -4.60 5.38
C LEU A 20 18.01 -3.53 4.55
N THR A 21 18.54 -2.48 5.20
CA THR A 21 19.11 -1.32 4.48
C THR A 21 20.63 -1.40 4.31
N VAL A 22 21.37 -1.77 5.36
CA VAL A 22 22.84 -1.78 5.36
C VAL A 22 23.36 -3.12 4.86
N LEU A 23 22.90 -4.22 5.47
CA LEU A 23 23.33 -5.58 5.11
C LEU A 23 22.63 -6.12 3.86
N LYS A 24 21.56 -5.45 3.40
CA LYS A 24 20.74 -5.86 2.23
C LYS A 24 20.30 -7.33 2.32
N MET A 25 19.98 -7.78 3.54
CA MET A 25 19.58 -9.14 3.83
C MET A 25 18.18 -9.43 3.27
N ALA A 26 17.94 -10.67 2.86
CA ALA A 26 16.60 -11.10 2.48
C ALA A 26 15.59 -10.87 3.63
N ALA A 27 14.44 -10.29 3.31
CA ALA A 27 13.49 -9.81 4.32
C ALA A 27 13.03 -10.89 5.30
N TRP A 28 12.79 -12.10 4.81
CA TRP A 28 12.38 -13.23 5.66
C TRP A 28 13.43 -13.61 6.71
N LYS A 29 14.73 -13.45 6.42
CA LYS A 29 15.82 -13.68 7.38
C LYS A 29 15.89 -12.56 8.41
N ALA A 30 15.88 -11.30 7.94
CA ALA A 30 15.95 -10.14 8.81
C ALA A 30 14.78 -10.12 9.81
N CYS A 31 13.56 -10.39 9.33
CA CYS A 31 12.36 -10.44 10.17
C CYS A 31 12.35 -11.65 11.10
N GLY A 32 12.81 -12.82 10.64
CA GLY A 32 12.96 -13.99 11.52
C GLY A 32 13.92 -13.73 12.68
N ILE A 33 15.05 -13.08 12.41
CA ILE A 33 16.01 -12.68 13.45
C ILE A 33 15.40 -11.62 14.37
N ALA A 34 14.63 -10.65 13.85
CA ALA A 34 13.93 -9.67 14.68
C ALA A 34 12.93 -10.32 15.66
N ALA A 35 12.23 -11.37 15.23
CA ALA A 35 11.32 -12.13 16.08
C ALA A 35 12.08 -12.86 17.20
N ILE A 36 13.23 -13.46 16.88
CA ILE A 36 14.11 -14.12 17.86
C ILE A 36 14.65 -13.10 18.86
N ILE A 37 15.17 -11.97 18.39
CA ILE A 37 15.65 -10.87 19.25
C ILE A 37 14.53 -10.41 20.18
N SER A 38 13.32 -10.19 19.65
CA SER A 38 12.17 -9.76 20.44
C SER A 38 11.77 -10.78 21.51
N PHE A 39 11.87 -12.08 21.21
CA PHE A 39 11.60 -13.14 22.16
C PHE A 39 12.65 -13.19 23.28
N ILE A 40 13.94 -13.05 22.94
CA ILE A 40 15.02 -13.03 23.92
C ILE A 40 14.88 -11.82 24.86
N ILE A 41 14.58 -10.64 24.31
CA ILE A 41 14.41 -9.42 25.10
C ILE A 41 13.16 -9.50 25.99
N SER A 42 12.07 -10.08 25.48
CA SER A 42 10.84 -10.21 26.27
C SER A 42 11.02 -11.13 27.48
N VAL A 43 11.73 -12.25 27.32
CA VAL A 43 11.94 -13.23 28.39
C VAL A 43 13.04 -12.81 29.36
N GLY A 44 14.17 -12.33 28.86
CA GLY A 44 15.31 -11.97 29.71
C GLY A 44 15.10 -10.61 30.39
N PRO A 45 15.48 -9.49 29.74
CA PRO A 45 15.35 -8.15 30.31
C PRO A 45 13.96 -7.78 30.82
N PHE A 46 12.91 -8.06 30.04
CA PHE A 46 11.52 -7.73 30.43
C PHE A 46 10.87 -8.80 31.33
N SER A 47 11.61 -9.87 31.68
CA SER A 47 11.23 -10.89 32.67
C SER A 47 9.85 -11.51 32.46
N LYS A 48 9.38 -11.62 31.20
CA LYS A 48 8.10 -12.28 30.90
C LYS A 48 8.27 -13.79 30.87
N ALA A 49 7.24 -14.52 31.31
CA ALA A 49 7.27 -15.98 31.27
C ALA A 49 7.39 -16.49 29.81
N PRO A 50 8.33 -17.40 29.51
CA PRO A 50 8.56 -17.90 28.14
C PRO A 50 7.30 -18.47 27.48
N VAL A 51 6.50 -19.22 28.24
CA VAL A 51 5.25 -19.85 27.75
C VAL A 51 4.23 -18.79 27.33
N ILE A 52 4.11 -17.69 28.08
CA ILE A 52 3.22 -16.58 27.73
C ILE A 52 3.69 -15.91 26.44
N MET A 53 4.99 -15.66 26.29
CA MET A 53 5.55 -15.06 25.08
C MET A 53 5.41 -15.98 23.86
N LEU A 54 5.61 -17.29 24.01
CA LEU A 54 5.35 -18.27 22.95
C LEU A 54 3.87 -18.29 22.54
N SER A 55 2.95 -18.23 23.50
CA SER A 55 1.51 -18.13 23.20
C SER A 55 1.16 -16.84 22.44
N GLY A 56 1.83 -15.73 22.76
CA GLY A 56 1.69 -14.47 22.04
C GLY A 56 2.25 -14.53 20.62
N ALA A 57 3.38 -15.23 20.42
CA ALA A 57 3.91 -15.52 19.10
C ALA A 57 2.92 -16.39 18.28
N LEU A 58 2.32 -17.42 18.88
CA LEU A 58 1.32 -18.26 18.21
C LEU A 58 0.08 -17.46 17.80
N GLU A 59 -0.37 -16.52 18.63
CA GLU A 59 -1.46 -15.62 18.25
C GLU A 59 -1.05 -14.71 17.08
N GLY A 60 0.21 -14.25 17.05
CA GLY A 60 0.77 -13.54 15.90
C GLY A 60 0.78 -14.38 14.62
N VAL A 61 1.13 -15.66 14.70
CA VAL A 61 1.04 -16.59 13.57
C VAL A 61 -0.40 -16.75 13.10
N ALA A 62 -1.34 -16.93 14.03
CA ALA A 62 -2.77 -17.06 13.71
C ALA A 62 -3.29 -15.83 12.96
N LEU A 63 -2.96 -14.62 13.45
CA LEU A 63 -3.32 -13.36 12.80
C LEU A 63 -2.70 -13.18 11.41
N ALA A 64 -1.42 -13.55 11.27
CA ALA A 64 -0.73 -13.50 9.99
C ALA A 64 -1.38 -14.46 8.98
N VAL A 65 -1.60 -15.71 9.35
CA VAL A 65 -2.20 -16.71 8.44
C VAL A 65 -3.65 -16.35 8.11
N TRP A 66 -4.42 -15.91 9.10
CA TRP A 66 -5.83 -15.58 8.95
C TRP A 66 -6.18 -14.28 9.68
N PRO A 67 -6.44 -13.17 8.97
CA PRO A 67 -6.81 -13.11 7.55
C PRO A 67 -5.70 -12.68 6.58
N ILE A 68 -4.54 -12.22 7.06
CA ILE A 68 -3.61 -11.39 6.26
C ILE A 68 -3.07 -12.15 5.04
N LEU A 69 -2.48 -13.32 5.24
CA LEU A 69 -1.90 -14.12 4.16
C LEU A 69 -2.95 -14.65 3.19
N LEU A 70 -4.15 -14.96 3.68
CA LEU A 70 -5.27 -15.40 2.83
C LEU A 70 -5.61 -14.31 1.80
N VAL A 71 -5.79 -13.06 2.23
CA VAL A 71 -6.14 -11.95 1.32
C VAL A 71 -5.02 -11.68 0.33
N ILE A 72 -3.76 -11.64 0.80
CA ILE A 72 -2.59 -11.42 -0.07
C ILE A 72 -2.52 -12.51 -1.15
N THR A 73 -2.69 -13.78 -0.76
CA THR A 73 -2.65 -14.90 -1.70
C THR A 73 -3.76 -14.79 -2.72
N ALA A 74 -4.99 -14.51 -2.29
CA ALA A 74 -6.14 -14.38 -3.18
C ALA A 74 -5.98 -13.22 -4.18
N ALA A 75 -5.51 -12.07 -3.70
CA ALA A 75 -5.28 -10.88 -4.50
C ALA A 75 -4.19 -11.10 -5.57
N ILE A 76 -3.04 -11.62 -5.17
CA ILE A 76 -1.93 -11.92 -6.09
C ILE A 76 -2.31 -13.06 -7.04
N PHE A 77 -3.06 -14.07 -6.58
CA PHE A 77 -3.59 -15.12 -7.45
C PHE A 77 -4.48 -14.54 -8.54
N THR A 78 -5.41 -13.65 -8.17
CA THR A 78 -6.30 -12.99 -9.14
C THR A 78 -5.50 -12.21 -10.17
N TYR A 79 -4.52 -11.43 -9.72
CA TYR A 79 -3.63 -10.70 -10.61
C TYR A 79 -2.86 -11.63 -11.55
N ASN A 80 -2.23 -12.67 -11.02
CA ASN A 80 -1.46 -13.64 -11.81
C ASN A 80 -2.35 -14.36 -12.83
N LEU A 81 -3.62 -14.62 -12.48
CA LEU A 81 -4.58 -15.23 -13.38
C LEU A 81 -4.94 -14.29 -14.54
N VAL A 82 -5.18 -13.00 -14.26
CA VAL A 82 -5.44 -11.97 -15.28
C VAL A 82 -4.23 -11.75 -16.20
N VAL A 83 -3.01 -11.90 -15.67
CA VAL A 83 -1.78 -11.90 -16.49
C VAL A 83 -1.69 -13.17 -17.34
N HIS A 84 -1.96 -14.34 -16.75
CA HIS A 84 -1.93 -15.63 -17.44
C HIS A 84 -2.92 -15.70 -18.61
N THR A 85 -4.14 -15.16 -18.44
CA THR A 85 -5.16 -15.10 -19.50
C THR A 85 -4.89 -14.01 -20.54
N LYS A 86 -3.83 -13.21 -20.37
CA LYS A 86 -3.48 -12.03 -21.18
C LYS A 86 -4.52 -10.89 -21.12
N ALA A 87 -5.52 -10.99 -20.25
CA ALA A 87 -6.50 -9.94 -20.01
C ALA A 87 -5.83 -8.63 -19.55
N MET A 88 -4.71 -8.71 -18.82
CA MET A 88 -3.93 -7.53 -18.45
C MET A 88 -3.41 -6.75 -19.67
N GLU A 89 -3.03 -7.43 -20.76
CA GLU A 89 -2.55 -6.74 -21.98
C GLU A 89 -3.69 -5.98 -22.68
N THR A 90 -4.91 -6.52 -22.67
CA THR A 90 -6.10 -5.81 -23.12
C THR A 90 -6.33 -4.55 -22.28
N ILE A 91 -6.25 -4.63 -20.95
CA ILE A 91 -6.41 -3.47 -20.05
C ILE A 91 -5.35 -2.40 -20.36
N LYS A 92 -4.08 -2.80 -20.51
CA LYS A 92 -2.99 -1.87 -20.88
C LYS A 92 -3.31 -1.14 -22.19
N THR A 93 -3.69 -1.89 -23.23
CA THR A 93 -4.02 -1.36 -24.55
C THR A 93 -5.20 -0.37 -24.51
N MET A 94 -6.23 -0.67 -23.71
CA MET A 94 -7.36 0.25 -23.49
C MET A 94 -6.91 1.58 -22.90
N LEU A 95 -6.03 1.54 -21.91
CA LEU A 95 -5.60 2.76 -21.21
C LEU A 95 -4.67 3.61 -22.06
N THR A 96 -3.79 2.99 -22.85
CA THR A 96 -2.85 3.73 -23.71
C THR A 96 -3.52 4.40 -24.91
N SER A 97 -4.73 3.99 -25.30
CA SER A 97 -5.47 4.57 -26.44
C SER A 97 -6.37 5.76 -26.08
N VAL A 98 -6.42 6.18 -24.81
CA VAL A 98 -7.40 7.16 -24.32
C VAL A 98 -7.14 8.59 -24.82
N SER A 99 -5.89 9.01 -24.90
CA SER A 99 -5.55 10.39 -25.24
C SER A 99 -4.19 10.47 -25.93
N PRO A 100 -4.01 11.36 -26.93
CA PRO A 100 -2.70 11.67 -27.47
C PRO A 100 -1.89 12.64 -26.60
N ASP A 101 -2.42 13.18 -25.48
CA ASP A 101 -1.69 14.10 -24.59
C ASP A 101 -0.96 13.32 -23.48
N LYS A 102 0.37 13.45 -23.41
CA LYS A 102 1.24 12.83 -22.40
C LYS A 102 0.85 13.17 -20.97
N ARG A 103 0.31 14.36 -20.71
CA ARG A 103 -0.11 14.81 -19.38
C ARG A 103 -1.34 14.04 -18.92
N ILE A 104 -2.33 13.88 -19.80
CA ILE A 104 -3.54 13.10 -19.52
C ILE A 104 -3.20 11.62 -19.40
N LEU A 105 -2.34 11.08 -20.27
CA LEU A 105 -1.84 9.71 -20.16
C LEU A 105 -1.05 9.48 -18.86
N ALA A 106 -0.22 10.43 -18.41
CA ALA A 106 0.49 10.31 -17.14
C ALA A 106 -0.48 10.24 -15.95
N LEU A 107 -1.54 11.07 -15.95
CA LEU A 107 -2.60 10.98 -14.94
C LEU A 107 -3.31 9.63 -15.01
N LEU A 108 -3.65 9.15 -16.19
CA LEU A 108 -4.35 7.89 -16.33
C LEU A 108 -3.49 6.70 -15.88
N LEU A 109 -2.21 6.66 -16.28
CA LEU A 109 -1.32 5.54 -16.03
C LEU A 109 -0.70 5.57 -14.63
N ALA A 110 -0.03 6.66 -14.25
CA ALA A 110 0.67 6.72 -12.97
C ALA A 110 -0.29 6.94 -11.79
N TRP A 111 -1.32 7.76 -11.96
CA TRP A 111 -2.27 8.08 -10.88
C TRP A 111 -3.45 7.10 -10.85
N GLY A 112 -4.27 7.06 -11.90
CA GLY A 112 -5.48 6.21 -11.90
C GLY A 112 -5.18 4.72 -11.90
N PHE A 113 -4.48 4.24 -12.93
CA PHE A 113 -4.14 2.82 -13.07
C PHE A 113 -3.11 2.38 -12.03
N GLY A 114 -2.15 3.25 -11.67
CA GLY A 114 -1.24 3.02 -10.55
C GLY A 114 -1.97 2.76 -9.24
N ALA A 115 -2.93 3.62 -8.87
CA ALA A 115 -3.77 3.40 -7.69
C ALA A 115 -4.59 2.11 -7.78
N PHE A 116 -5.14 1.79 -8.95
CA PHE A 116 -5.84 0.51 -9.18
C PHE A 116 -4.93 -0.70 -8.94
N MET A 117 -3.71 -0.66 -9.47
CA MET A 117 -2.73 -1.73 -9.29
C MET A 117 -2.24 -1.85 -7.84
N GLU A 118 -2.12 -0.74 -7.10
CA GLU A 118 -1.82 -0.78 -5.67
C GLU A 118 -2.98 -1.39 -4.88
N GLY A 119 -4.21 -0.97 -5.18
CA GLY A 119 -5.42 -1.52 -4.57
C GLY A 119 -5.60 -3.00 -4.82
N MET A 120 -5.29 -3.51 -6.02
CA MET A 120 -5.50 -4.90 -6.41
C MET A 120 -4.33 -5.82 -6.08
N ALA A 121 -3.14 -5.53 -6.59
CA ALA A 121 -2.00 -6.41 -6.46
C ALA A 121 -1.11 -5.96 -5.29
N GLY A 122 -0.75 -4.68 -5.23
CA GLY A 122 0.27 -4.17 -4.31
C GLY A 122 1.68 -4.64 -4.67
N PHE A 123 2.59 -4.76 -3.70
CA PHE A 123 3.95 -5.31 -3.87
C PHE A 123 4.79 -4.66 -4.99
N GLY A 124 4.62 -3.37 -5.22
CA GLY A 124 5.39 -2.59 -6.20
C GLY A 124 4.89 -2.68 -7.63
N THR A 125 3.86 -3.49 -7.92
CA THR A 125 3.23 -3.56 -9.25
C THR A 125 2.68 -2.22 -9.73
N ALA A 126 2.15 -1.41 -8.80
CA ALA A 126 1.68 -0.05 -9.01
C ALA A 126 2.74 0.93 -9.51
N VAL A 127 4.02 0.63 -9.26
CA VAL A 127 5.14 1.43 -9.76
C VAL A 127 5.70 0.79 -11.03
N ALA A 128 5.95 -0.52 -10.99
CA ALA A 128 6.57 -1.27 -12.07
C ALA A 128 5.82 -1.16 -13.40
N ILE A 129 4.52 -1.48 -13.39
CA ILE A 129 3.75 -1.67 -14.62
C ILE A 129 3.46 -0.31 -15.27
N PRO A 130 2.90 0.70 -14.57
CA PRO A 130 2.65 1.99 -15.18
C PRO A 130 3.94 2.67 -15.66
N ALA A 131 5.04 2.58 -14.91
CA ALA A 131 6.31 3.17 -15.34
C ALA A 131 6.83 2.52 -16.63
N ALA A 132 6.80 1.18 -16.73
CA ALA A 132 7.21 0.48 -17.94
C ALA A 132 6.30 0.83 -19.14
N MET A 133 4.98 0.94 -18.93
CA MET A 133 4.04 1.37 -19.97
C MET A 133 4.32 2.79 -20.45
N MET A 134 4.59 3.72 -19.53
CA MET A 134 4.94 5.10 -19.88
C MET A 134 6.23 5.14 -20.71
N VAL A 135 7.26 4.38 -20.35
CA VAL A 135 8.50 4.30 -21.14
C VAL A 135 8.25 3.73 -22.52
N ALA A 136 7.43 2.68 -22.64
CA ALA A 136 7.03 2.11 -23.93
C ALA A 136 6.28 3.12 -24.82
N LEU A 137 5.56 4.08 -24.22
CA LEU A 137 4.93 5.19 -24.94
C LEU A 137 5.89 6.36 -25.24
N GLY A 138 7.18 6.20 -24.94
CA GLY A 138 8.19 7.20 -25.23
C GLY A 138 8.33 8.31 -24.18
N PHE A 139 7.94 8.04 -22.94
CA PHE A 139 8.19 8.93 -21.81
C PHE A 139 9.64 8.76 -21.32
N ASP A 140 10.15 9.79 -20.65
CA ASP A 140 11.45 9.71 -20.02
C ASP A 140 11.47 8.63 -18.93
N PRO A 141 12.47 7.72 -18.93
CA PRO A 141 12.53 6.60 -17.99
C PRO A 141 12.59 7.01 -16.52
N LEU A 142 13.45 7.96 -16.18
CA LEU A 142 13.62 8.44 -14.82
C LEU A 142 12.32 9.11 -14.34
N LYS A 143 11.76 10.03 -15.13
CA LYS A 143 10.50 10.71 -14.78
C LYS A 143 9.33 9.74 -14.65
N SER A 144 9.27 8.68 -15.45
CA SER A 144 8.22 7.66 -15.36
C SER A 144 8.29 6.92 -14.02
N ILE A 145 9.48 6.48 -13.59
CA ILE A 145 9.68 5.86 -12.28
C ILE A 145 9.32 6.83 -11.16
N LEU A 146 9.83 8.07 -11.21
CA LEU A 146 9.60 9.08 -10.18
C LEU A 146 8.11 9.43 -10.03
N ALA A 147 7.40 9.63 -11.15
CA ALA A 147 5.98 9.94 -11.13
C ALA A 147 5.17 8.79 -10.51
N CYS A 148 5.49 7.54 -10.85
CA CYS A 148 4.79 6.38 -10.28
C CYS A 148 5.12 6.17 -8.79
N LEU A 149 6.36 6.41 -8.35
CA LEU A 149 6.72 6.36 -6.93
C LEU A 149 5.97 7.42 -6.11
N VAL A 150 5.91 8.66 -6.60
CA VAL A 150 5.17 9.75 -5.94
C VAL A 150 3.68 9.49 -5.96
N ALA A 151 3.11 9.05 -7.08
CA ALA A 151 1.68 8.69 -7.17
C ALA A 151 1.30 7.57 -6.19
N ASN A 152 2.16 6.56 -6.03
CA ASN A 152 1.88 5.41 -5.17
C ASN A 152 1.98 5.72 -3.66
N SER A 153 2.46 6.90 -3.29
CA SER A 153 2.69 7.26 -1.89
C SER A 153 1.41 7.39 -1.05
N VAL A 154 0.27 7.66 -1.69
CA VAL A 154 -1.02 7.88 -1.03
C VAL A 154 -1.89 6.62 -0.97
N PRO A 155 -2.13 5.89 -2.09
CA PRO A 155 -3.00 4.71 -2.08
C PRO A 155 -2.45 3.50 -1.31
N THR A 156 -1.15 3.48 -0.98
CA THR A 156 -0.46 2.32 -0.37
C THR A 156 -1.16 1.80 0.87
N THR A 157 -1.72 2.67 1.72
CA THR A 157 -2.38 2.25 2.97
C THR A 157 -3.65 1.41 2.73
N PHE A 158 -4.30 1.57 1.60
CA PHE A 158 -5.46 0.77 1.20
C PHE A 158 -5.09 -0.28 0.14
N GLY A 159 -3.79 -0.49 -0.08
CA GLY A 159 -3.27 -1.46 -1.04
C GLY A 159 -3.66 -2.89 -0.70
N SER A 160 -3.66 -3.75 -1.73
CA SER A 160 -4.05 -5.17 -1.62
C SER A 160 -5.40 -5.34 -0.90
N ILE A 161 -6.41 -4.55 -1.28
CA ILE A 161 -7.78 -4.60 -0.74
C ILE A 161 -7.81 -4.22 0.75
N GLY A 162 -7.22 -3.06 1.07
CA GLY A 162 -7.26 -2.50 2.42
C GLY A 162 -6.40 -3.20 3.47
N ILE A 163 -5.53 -4.15 3.07
CA ILE A 163 -4.81 -5.01 4.00
C ILE A 163 -3.94 -4.26 5.02
N PRO A 164 -3.18 -3.21 4.66
CA PRO A 164 -2.44 -2.44 5.65
C PRO A 164 -3.35 -1.84 6.73
N THR A 165 -4.49 -1.26 6.35
CA THR A 165 -5.45 -0.67 7.30
C THR A 165 -6.19 -1.72 8.13
N THR A 166 -6.67 -2.82 7.53
CA THR A 166 -7.38 -3.88 8.27
C THR A 166 -6.46 -4.65 9.21
N THR A 167 -5.21 -4.86 8.81
CA THR A 167 -4.16 -5.44 9.66
C THR A 167 -3.87 -4.54 10.85
N LEU A 168 -3.72 -3.23 10.60
CA LEU A 168 -3.52 -2.24 11.64
C LEU A 168 -4.67 -2.30 12.67
N ALA A 169 -5.91 -2.22 12.20
CA ALA A 169 -7.11 -2.31 13.03
C ALA A 169 -7.14 -3.60 13.87
N SER A 170 -6.83 -4.74 13.26
CA SER A 170 -6.82 -6.05 13.96
C SER A 170 -5.72 -6.16 15.01
N LEU A 171 -4.55 -5.53 14.79
CA LEU A 171 -3.44 -5.52 15.73
C LEU A 171 -3.68 -4.62 16.93
N THR A 172 -4.30 -3.47 16.70
CA THR A 172 -4.50 -2.44 17.72
C THR A 172 -5.87 -2.51 18.38
N GLY A 173 -6.80 -3.28 17.82
CA GLY A 173 -8.20 -3.36 18.27
C GLY A 173 -9.02 -2.12 17.95
N LEU A 174 -8.57 -1.28 17.01
CA LEU A 174 -9.28 -0.09 16.56
C LEU A 174 -10.39 -0.45 15.56
N ASP A 175 -11.40 0.41 15.42
CA ASP A 175 -12.43 0.22 14.41
C ASP A 175 -11.87 0.49 12.99
N PRO A 176 -12.03 -0.43 12.03
CA PRO A 176 -11.46 -0.27 10.70
C PRO A 176 -12.12 0.84 9.87
N ILE A 177 -13.39 1.17 10.12
CA ILE A 177 -14.12 2.23 9.40
C ILE A 177 -13.64 3.59 9.90
N GLU A 178 -13.55 3.78 11.22
CA GLU A 178 -12.99 5.00 11.82
C GLU A 178 -11.54 5.21 11.37
N LEU A 179 -10.70 4.17 11.49
CA LEU A 179 -9.31 4.22 11.08
C LEU A 179 -9.18 4.57 9.59
N GLY A 180 -9.95 3.91 8.72
CA GLY A 180 -9.97 4.20 7.28
C GLY A 180 -10.39 5.64 7.00
N SER A 181 -11.41 6.14 7.69
CA SER A 181 -11.92 7.50 7.52
C SER A 181 -10.89 8.56 7.91
N PHE A 182 -10.17 8.35 9.02
CA PHE A 182 -9.09 9.25 9.43
C PHE A 182 -7.91 9.21 8.47
N ILE A 183 -7.54 8.03 7.96
CA ILE A 183 -6.50 7.91 6.94
C ILE A 183 -6.88 8.72 5.70
N SER A 184 -8.07 8.51 5.14
CA SER A 184 -8.53 9.23 3.94
C SER A 184 -8.63 10.75 4.18
N THR A 185 -9.06 11.15 5.38
CA THR A 185 -9.13 12.57 5.77
C THR A 185 -7.75 13.21 5.79
N GLN A 186 -6.78 12.54 6.43
CA GLN A 186 -5.41 13.04 6.52
C GLN A 186 -4.69 13.05 5.17
N LEU A 187 -5.00 12.08 4.30
CA LEU A 187 -4.44 11.97 2.97
C LEU A 187 -5.13 12.86 1.94
N PHE A 188 -6.29 13.45 2.24
CA PHE A 188 -7.10 14.21 1.29
C PHE A 188 -6.29 15.27 0.53
N ILE A 189 -5.49 16.07 1.24
CA ILE A 189 -4.64 17.11 0.63
C ILE A 189 -3.59 16.48 -0.28
N LEU A 190 -2.95 15.39 0.15
CA LEU A 190 -1.94 14.69 -0.64
C LEU A 190 -2.54 13.98 -1.86
N ASN A 191 -3.77 13.46 -1.75
CA ASN A 191 -4.52 12.90 -2.88
C ASN A 191 -4.81 13.96 -3.94
N VAL A 192 -5.17 15.17 -3.52
CA VAL A 192 -5.40 16.28 -4.47
C VAL A 192 -4.09 16.80 -5.05
N LEU A 193 -3.01 16.84 -4.26
CA LEU A 193 -1.70 17.36 -4.68
C LEU A 193 -0.93 16.41 -5.62
N SER A 194 -0.99 15.11 -5.38
CA SER A 194 -0.15 14.11 -6.07
C SER A 194 -0.29 14.13 -7.60
N PRO A 195 -1.49 14.23 -8.20
CA PRO A 195 -1.67 14.41 -9.65
C PRO A 195 -0.92 15.60 -10.24
N PHE A 196 -0.87 16.73 -9.54
CA PHE A 196 -0.13 17.91 -9.99
C PHE A 196 1.37 17.63 -10.03
N LEU A 197 1.89 16.90 -9.04
CA LEU A 197 3.28 16.49 -9.02
C LEU A 197 3.59 15.48 -10.13
N VAL A 198 2.68 14.53 -10.41
CA VAL A 198 2.80 13.59 -11.54
C VAL A 198 2.97 14.36 -12.86
N VAL A 199 2.08 15.30 -13.16
CA VAL A 199 2.17 16.11 -14.39
C VAL A 199 3.45 16.95 -14.41
N ALA A 200 3.80 17.59 -13.28
CA ALA A 200 5.01 18.40 -13.19
C ALA A 200 6.30 17.57 -13.35
N ILE A 201 6.37 16.37 -12.80
CA ILE A 201 7.52 15.47 -12.93
C ILE A 201 7.71 15.07 -14.39
N VAL A 202 6.64 14.61 -15.02
CA VAL A 202 6.69 14.01 -16.36
C VAL A 202 6.91 15.07 -17.45
N CYS A 203 6.25 16.21 -17.34
CA CYS A 203 6.16 17.19 -18.42
C CYS A 203 6.99 18.46 -18.19
N GLY A 204 7.90 18.49 -17.21
CA GLY A 204 8.92 19.54 -17.10
C GLY A 204 8.55 20.72 -16.20
N GLY A 205 7.77 20.47 -15.16
CA GLY A 205 7.49 21.41 -14.06
C GLY A 205 6.09 22.01 -14.08
N VAL A 206 5.86 23.01 -13.23
CA VAL A 206 4.55 23.62 -12.98
C VAL A 206 3.95 24.25 -14.25
N LYS A 207 4.78 24.69 -15.20
CA LYS A 207 4.33 25.24 -16.49
C LYS A 207 3.52 24.24 -17.31
N ALA A 208 3.78 22.94 -17.17
CA ALA A 208 3.05 21.89 -17.90
C ALA A 208 1.57 21.79 -17.50
N LEU A 209 1.20 22.31 -16.33
CA LEU A 209 -0.19 22.37 -15.87
C LEU A 209 -1.06 23.34 -16.68
N LYS A 210 -0.44 24.26 -17.43
CA LYS A 210 -1.17 25.19 -18.29
C LYS A 210 -1.94 24.40 -19.35
N GLY A 211 -3.27 24.53 -19.34
CA GLY A 211 -4.18 23.79 -20.23
C GLY A 211 -4.68 22.46 -19.69
N VAL A 212 -4.11 21.92 -18.60
CA VAL A 212 -4.58 20.68 -17.95
C VAL A 212 -4.82 20.82 -16.44
N PHE A 213 -4.78 22.04 -15.90
CA PHE A 213 -5.00 22.30 -14.48
C PHE A 213 -6.33 21.71 -13.98
N LEU A 214 -7.43 21.97 -14.68
CA LEU A 214 -8.75 21.49 -14.29
C LEU A 214 -8.88 19.95 -14.41
N PRO A 215 -8.46 19.30 -15.51
CA PRO A 215 -8.35 17.84 -15.56
C PRO A 215 -7.51 17.24 -14.41
N THR A 216 -6.42 17.90 -14.04
CA THR A 216 -5.52 17.45 -12.96
C THR A 216 -6.20 17.58 -11.59
N LEU A 217 -6.90 18.69 -11.34
CA LEU A 217 -7.70 18.90 -10.13
C LEU A 217 -8.81 17.86 -10.01
N ILE A 218 -9.53 17.61 -11.12
CA ILE A 218 -10.57 16.59 -11.18
C ILE A 218 -9.98 15.21 -10.90
N ALA A 219 -8.79 14.88 -11.44
CA ALA A 219 -8.12 13.62 -11.16
C ALA A 219 -7.79 13.45 -9.66
N GLY A 220 -7.37 14.52 -8.98
CA GLY A 220 -7.15 14.50 -7.53
C GLY A 220 -8.42 14.31 -6.73
N LEU A 221 -9.46 15.10 -7.02
CA LEU A 221 -10.73 15.04 -6.32
C LEU A 221 -11.50 13.74 -6.59
N ALA A 222 -11.42 13.19 -7.80
CA ALA A 222 -12.07 11.94 -8.19
C ALA A 222 -11.46 10.70 -7.53
N LEU A 223 -10.27 10.81 -6.93
CA LEU A 223 -9.75 9.81 -6.01
C LEU A 223 -10.08 10.18 -4.55
N ALA A 224 -9.75 11.41 -4.12
CA ALA A 224 -9.87 11.85 -2.73
C ALA A 224 -11.30 11.78 -2.17
N VAL A 225 -12.29 12.25 -2.93
CA VAL A 225 -13.68 12.33 -2.45
C VAL A 225 -14.34 10.95 -2.37
N PRO A 226 -14.28 10.09 -3.42
CA PRO A 226 -14.83 8.75 -3.31
C PRO A 226 -14.09 7.91 -2.27
N GLU A 227 -12.76 8.00 -2.18
CA GLU A 227 -11.98 7.28 -1.15
C GLU A 227 -12.50 7.60 0.26
N LEU A 228 -12.67 8.89 0.59
CA LEU A 228 -13.21 9.33 1.86
C LEU A 228 -14.62 8.77 2.12
N ILE A 229 -15.54 8.94 1.17
CA ILE A 229 -16.93 8.48 1.30
C ILE A 229 -16.98 6.96 1.50
N ILE A 230 -16.20 6.19 0.74
CA ILE A 230 -16.18 4.73 0.83
C ILE A 230 -15.61 4.30 2.17
N THR A 231 -14.53 4.93 2.65
CA THR A 231 -13.98 4.58 3.97
C THR A 231 -14.95 4.87 5.12
N MET A 232 -15.76 5.93 5.00
CA MET A 232 -16.78 6.26 6.01
C MET A 232 -17.99 5.33 5.95
N ALA A 233 -18.37 4.85 4.77
CA ALA A 233 -19.60 4.08 4.59
C ALA A 233 -19.39 2.55 4.67
N VAL A 234 -18.27 2.05 4.14
CA VAL A 234 -18.06 0.62 3.91
C VAL A 234 -16.83 0.09 4.64
N GLY A 235 -15.73 0.85 4.57
CA GLY A 235 -14.44 0.47 5.15
C GLY A 235 -13.27 0.53 4.17
N PRO A 236 -12.07 0.15 4.63
CA PRO A 236 -10.82 0.32 3.89
C PRO A 236 -10.63 -0.60 2.68
N GLU A 237 -11.32 -1.75 2.63
CA GLU A 237 -11.12 -2.80 1.63
C GLU A 237 -11.39 -2.33 0.21
N LEU A 238 -12.42 -1.49 0.05
CA LEU A 238 -12.89 -1.03 -1.25
C LEU A 238 -12.42 0.38 -1.62
N ALA A 239 -11.80 1.09 -0.67
CA ALA A 239 -11.51 2.51 -0.75
C ALA A 239 -10.72 2.88 -2.01
N VAL A 240 -9.51 2.31 -2.17
CA VAL A 240 -8.66 2.56 -3.35
C VAL A 240 -9.12 1.80 -4.59
N MET A 241 -9.67 0.59 -4.45
CA MET A 241 -10.14 -0.17 -5.62
C MET A 241 -11.23 0.60 -6.39
N ILE A 242 -12.26 1.10 -5.72
CA ILE A 242 -13.36 1.77 -6.39
C ILE A 242 -12.96 3.19 -6.81
N SER A 243 -12.31 3.94 -5.90
CA SER A 243 -11.90 5.32 -6.21
C SER A 243 -10.94 5.37 -7.39
N SER A 244 -10.05 4.37 -7.55
CA SER A 244 -9.18 4.25 -8.73
C SER A 244 -9.95 4.03 -10.04
N ILE A 245 -11.04 3.25 -10.03
CA ILE A 245 -11.92 3.09 -11.20
C ILE A 245 -12.64 4.40 -11.51
N ILE A 246 -13.14 5.10 -10.49
CA ILE A 246 -13.82 6.39 -10.64
C ILE A 246 -12.88 7.44 -11.23
N VAL A 247 -11.65 7.57 -10.71
CA VAL A 247 -10.68 8.53 -11.24
C VAL A 247 -10.23 8.17 -12.66
N MET A 248 -10.04 6.88 -13.00
CA MET A 248 -9.75 6.48 -14.38
C MET A 248 -10.89 6.91 -15.32
N GLY A 249 -12.15 6.64 -14.94
CA GLY A 249 -13.33 7.09 -15.68
C GLY A 249 -13.40 8.61 -15.81
N ALA A 250 -13.14 9.35 -14.73
CA ALA A 250 -13.12 10.81 -14.72
C ALA A 250 -12.04 11.38 -15.64
N ILE A 251 -10.83 10.79 -15.66
CA ILE A 251 -9.75 11.18 -16.56
C ILE A 251 -10.13 10.91 -18.02
N ILE A 252 -10.73 9.76 -18.32
CA ILE A 252 -11.21 9.42 -19.67
C ILE A 252 -12.29 10.41 -20.14
N ILE A 253 -13.22 10.79 -19.27
CA ILE A 253 -14.25 11.81 -19.57
C ILE A 253 -13.59 13.17 -19.80
N CYS A 254 -12.64 13.56 -18.94
CA CYS A 254 -11.90 14.81 -19.10
C CYS A 254 -11.14 14.85 -20.43
N ALA A 255 -10.53 13.73 -20.85
CA ALA A 255 -9.82 13.64 -22.13
C ALA A 255 -10.73 13.91 -23.34
N LYS A 256 -12.03 13.61 -23.24
CA LYS A 256 -13.02 13.86 -24.30
C LYS A 256 -13.59 15.29 -24.27
N ILE A 257 -13.76 15.87 -23.08
CA ILE A 257 -14.38 17.18 -22.90
C ILE A 257 -13.37 18.31 -23.09
N PHE A 258 -12.19 18.18 -22.48
CA PHE A 258 -11.19 19.23 -22.49
C PHE A 258 -10.30 19.12 -23.72
N LYS A 259 -10.27 20.17 -24.54
CA LYS A 259 -9.28 20.33 -25.60
C LYS A 259 -7.92 20.58 -24.96
N THR A 260 -7.04 19.59 -25.04
CA THR A 260 -5.71 19.62 -24.44
C THR A 260 -4.59 19.83 -25.46
N ASP A 261 -4.95 20.22 -26.69
CA ASP A 261 -4.04 20.36 -27.84
C ASP A 261 -2.83 21.23 -27.53
N ALA A 262 -1.71 20.55 -27.27
CA ALA A 262 -0.40 21.13 -27.06
C ALA A 262 0.61 20.23 -27.79
N PRO A 263 1.14 20.67 -28.95
CA PRO A 263 2.02 19.85 -29.79
C PRO A 263 3.24 19.28 -29.03
N GLU A 264 3.75 20.03 -28.06
CA GLU A 264 4.88 19.66 -27.20
C GLU A 264 4.61 18.43 -26.30
N TYR A 265 3.35 18.13 -25.99
CA TYR A 265 2.95 16.98 -25.16
C TYR A 265 2.30 15.85 -25.96
N ARG A 266 2.38 15.88 -27.29
CA ARG A 266 1.76 14.85 -28.12
C ARG A 266 2.50 13.52 -28.00
N CYS A 267 1.73 12.44 -27.92
CA CYS A 267 2.17 11.05 -27.87
C CYS A 267 1.44 10.30 -28.99
N ASP A 268 2.13 10.08 -30.11
CA ASP A 268 1.60 9.24 -31.18
C ASP A 268 1.90 7.78 -30.84
N ALA A 269 0.86 7.05 -30.43
CA ALA A 269 0.91 5.61 -30.23
C ALA A 269 -0.09 4.97 -31.19
N ASP A 270 0.37 4.04 -32.01
CA ASP A 270 -0.49 3.23 -32.86
C ASP A 270 -1.08 2.10 -32.01
N VAL A 271 -2.26 2.36 -31.43
CA VAL A 271 -2.90 1.44 -30.49
C VAL A 271 -4.12 0.81 -31.15
N ARG A 272 -4.15 -0.53 -31.18
CA ARG A 272 -5.32 -1.29 -31.63
C ARG A 272 -6.58 -0.90 -30.83
N PRO A 273 -7.73 -0.71 -31.48
CA PRO A 273 -8.99 -0.50 -30.76
C PRO A 273 -9.41 -1.76 -30.00
N VAL A 274 -9.78 -1.59 -28.74
CA VAL A 274 -10.34 -2.64 -27.88
C VAL A 274 -11.84 -2.46 -27.80
N SER A 275 -12.61 -3.53 -28.07
CA SER A 275 -14.07 -3.47 -27.98
C SER A 275 -14.56 -3.41 -26.53
N GLY A 276 -15.75 -2.84 -26.29
CA GLY A 276 -16.32 -2.78 -24.94
C GLY A 276 -16.50 -4.16 -24.28
N SER A 277 -16.90 -5.17 -25.05
CA SER A 277 -17.03 -6.56 -24.58
C SER A 277 -15.68 -7.17 -24.19
N GLU A 278 -14.62 -6.89 -24.98
CA GLU A 278 -13.26 -7.32 -24.67
C GLU A 278 -12.76 -6.69 -23.36
N GLY A 279 -13.02 -5.40 -23.14
CA GLY A 279 -12.67 -4.71 -21.90
C GLY A 279 -13.41 -5.24 -20.67
N VAL A 280 -14.73 -5.48 -20.77
CA VAL A 280 -15.52 -6.08 -19.69
C VAL A 280 -15.01 -7.49 -19.35
N THR A 281 -14.68 -8.28 -20.38
CA THR A 281 -14.11 -9.62 -20.19
C THR A 281 -12.76 -9.55 -19.46
N ALA A 282 -11.91 -8.60 -19.83
CA ALA A 282 -10.62 -8.41 -19.20
C ALA A 282 -10.74 -7.98 -17.73
N ALA A 283 -11.71 -7.13 -17.41
CA ALA A 283 -11.95 -6.62 -16.06
C ALA A 283 -12.79 -7.55 -15.16
N MET A 284 -13.36 -8.63 -15.69
CA MET A 284 -14.36 -9.44 -14.99
C MET A 284 -13.96 -9.94 -13.59
N PRO A 285 -12.74 -10.48 -13.36
CA PRO A 285 -12.33 -10.88 -12.01
C PRO A 285 -12.41 -9.74 -10.99
N PHE A 286 -12.05 -8.51 -11.40
CA PHE A 286 -12.10 -7.32 -10.54
C PHE A 286 -13.53 -6.84 -10.31
N ILE A 287 -14.38 -6.88 -11.34
CA ILE A 287 -15.82 -6.57 -11.22
C ILE A 287 -16.47 -7.52 -10.20
N LEU A 288 -16.15 -8.82 -10.27
CA LEU A 288 -16.66 -9.81 -9.34
C LEU A 288 -16.13 -9.60 -7.91
N ILE A 289 -14.86 -9.22 -7.73
CA ILE A 289 -14.32 -8.84 -6.40
C ILE A 289 -15.18 -7.73 -5.79
N PHE A 290 -15.42 -6.66 -6.56
CA PHE A 290 -16.25 -5.54 -6.10
C PHE A 290 -17.67 -5.99 -5.70
N ILE A 291 -18.34 -6.75 -6.56
CA ILE A 291 -19.72 -7.22 -6.31
C ILE A 291 -19.77 -8.10 -5.06
N LEU A 292 -18.91 -9.12 -4.96
CA LEU A 292 -18.95 -10.06 -3.84
C LEU A 292 -18.56 -9.42 -2.51
N LEU A 293 -17.57 -8.52 -2.50
CA LEU A 293 -17.21 -7.80 -1.27
C LEU A 293 -18.32 -6.88 -0.79
N ILE A 294 -19.03 -6.19 -1.68
CA ILE A 294 -20.20 -5.38 -1.29
C ILE A 294 -21.33 -6.27 -0.76
N LEU A 295 -21.67 -7.33 -1.48
CA LEU A 295 -22.75 -8.25 -1.10
C LEU A 295 -22.50 -8.92 0.25
N THR A 296 -21.24 -9.17 0.60
CA THR A 296 -20.87 -9.76 1.89
C THR A 296 -20.48 -8.75 2.96
N SER A 297 -20.46 -7.46 2.65
CA SER A 297 -20.18 -6.39 3.61
C SER A 297 -21.35 -6.13 4.56
N LYS A 298 -21.09 -5.34 5.61
CA LYS A 298 -22.13 -4.87 6.55
C LYS A 298 -23.24 -4.05 5.89
N LEU A 299 -23.06 -3.56 4.65
CA LEU A 299 -24.10 -2.87 3.89
C LEU A 299 -25.27 -3.78 3.49
N VAL A 300 -25.06 -5.10 3.47
CA VAL A 300 -26.11 -6.08 3.18
C VAL A 300 -26.23 -7.04 4.36
N PRO A 301 -26.84 -6.61 5.49
CA PRO A 301 -26.92 -7.41 6.72
C PRO A 301 -27.58 -8.78 6.52
N ALA A 302 -28.51 -8.88 5.58
CA ALA A 302 -29.21 -10.12 5.23
C ALA A 302 -28.27 -11.22 4.73
N ILE A 303 -27.15 -10.86 4.08
CA ILE A 303 -26.12 -11.80 3.62
C ILE A 303 -24.99 -11.88 4.66
N ASN A 304 -24.51 -10.73 5.13
CA ASN A 304 -23.38 -10.66 6.06
C ASN A 304 -23.65 -11.37 7.39
N GLY A 305 -24.83 -11.21 7.98
CA GLY A 305 -25.17 -11.77 9.30
C GLY A 305 -25.03 -13.30 9.36
N PRO A 306 -25.77 -14.05 8.53
CA PRO A 306 -25.68 -15.52 8.49
C PRO A 306 -24.27 -16.03 8.19
N LEU A 307 -23.57 -15.40 7.24
CA LEU A 307 -22.23 -15.83 6.86
C LEU A 307 -21.18 -15.51 7.94
N SER A 308 -21.33 -14.40 8.67
CA SER A 308 -20.42 -14.00 9.76
C SER A 308 -20.60 -14.84 11.02
N ALA A 309 -21.72 -15.55 11.16
CA ALA A 309 -21.95 -16.50 12.24
C ALA A 309 -21.06 -17.74 12.13
N ILE A 310 -20.52 -18.03 10.94
CA ILE A 310 -19.62 -19.15 10.70
C ILE A 310 -18.21 -18.73 11.12
N LYS A 311 -17.95 -18.87 12.43
CA LYS A 311 -16.71 -18.49 13.08
C LYS A 311 -16.31 -19.48 14.17
N THR A 312 -15.02 -19.51 14.46
CA THR A 312 -14.45 -20.31 15.54
C THR A 312 -13.65 -19.40 16.47
N THR A 313 -13.89 -19.49 17.77
CA THR A 313 -13.20 -18.67 18.77
C THR A 313 -12.37 -19.57 19.68
N VAL A 314 -11.08 -19.27 19.79
CA VAL A 314 -10.12 -20.07 20.58
C VAL A 314 -9.22 -19.17 21.44
N PRO A 315 -8.93 -19.55 22.69
CA PRO A 315 -7.93 -18.85 23.50
C PRO A 315 -6.53 -19.24 23.02
N ILE A 316 -5.81 -18.30 22.39
CA ILE A 316 -4.43 -18.54 21.93
C ILE A 316 -3.42 -17.92 22.89
N TYR A 317 -3.56 -16.64 23.19
CA TYR A 317 -2.69 -15.94 24.13
C TYR A 317 -3.05 -16.28 25.59
N LEU A 318 -2.04 -16.55 26.41
CA LEU A 318 -2.20 -16.99 27.81
C LEU A 318 -1.84 -15.92 28.84
N GLY A 319 -1.57 -14.67 28.40
CA GLY A 319 -1.22 -13.58 29.32
C GLY A 319 -2.43 -12.90 29.95
N GLU A 320 -2.15 -11.92 30.81
CA GLU A 320 -3.19 -11.11 31.43
C GLU A 320 -4.04 -10.37 30.39
N HIS A 321 -5.34 -10.26 30.66
CA HIS A 321 -6.34 -9.64 29.76
C HIS A 321 -6.43 -10.26 28.37
N ALA A 322 -6.01 -11.53 28.19
CA ALA A 322 -6.12 -12.23 26.92
C ALA A 322 -7.58 -12.29 26.43
N LYS A 323 -7.78 -11.84 25.19
CA LYS A 323 -9.06 -11.98 24.49
C LYS A 323 -8.98 -13.22 23.59
N PRO A 324 -10.04 -14.04 23.51
CA PRO A 324 -10.06 -15.15 22.58
C PRO A 324 -9.92 -14.68 21.13
N TYR A 325 -9.09 -15.38 20.35
CA TYR A 325 -8.92 -15.11 18.94
C TYR A 325 -10.09 -15.71 18.15
N THR A 326 -10.69 -14.94 17.23
CA THR A 326 -11.85 -15.36 16.45
C THR A 326 -11.52 -15.46 14.98
N PHE A 327 -11.60 -16.68 14.43
CA PHE A 327 -11.51 -16.97 13.01
C PHE A 327 -12.89 -16.84 12.37
N VAL A 328 -13.08 -15.85 11.51
CA VAL A 328 -14.28 -15.73 10.65
C VAL A 328 -14.00 -16.46 9.34
N TRP A 329 -14.81 -17.45 8.96
CA TRP A 329 -14.42 -18.33 7.85
C TRP A 329 -14.89 -17.85 6.48
N ILE A 330 -16.14 -17.42 6.34
CA ILE A 330 -16.72 -17.11 5.02
C ILE A 330 -16.59 -15.64 4.65
N VAL A 331 -16.98 -14.72 5.54
CA VAL A 331 -16.99 -13.27 5.27
C VAL A 331 -15.60 -12.64 5.34
N THR A 332 -14.55 -13.46 5.40
CA THR A 332 -13.19 -12.97 5.28
C THR A 332 -12.94 -12.56 3.82
N PRO A 333 -12.47 -11.33 3.54
CA PRO A 333 -12.30 -10.82 2.17
C PRO A 333 -11.53 -11.76 1.23
N GLY A 334 -10.54 -12.49 1.76
CA GLY A 334 -9.72 -13.42 0.99
C GLY A 334 -10.53 -14.54 0.32
N ILE A 335 -11.57 -15.05 0.99
CA ILE A 335 -12.45 -16.08 0.41
C ILE A 335 -13.28 -15.50 -0.73
N MET A 336 -13.81 -14.29 -0.56
CA MET A 336 -14.57 -13.61 -1.62
C MET A 336 -13.70 -13.35 -2.84
N ILE A 337 -12.45 -12.92 -2.63
CA ILE A 337 -11.49 -12.69 -3.72
C ILE A 337 -11.15 -14.01 -4.45
N PHE A 338 -10.96 -15.12 -3.72
CA PHE A 338 -10.74 -16.43 -4.35
C PHE A 338 -11.92 -16.83 -5.23
N ILE A 339 -13.15 -16.72 -4.73
CA ILE A 339 -14.36 -17.04 -5.50
C ILE A 339 -14.41 -16.17 -6.76
N SER A 340 -14.18 -14.87 -6.64
CA SER A 340 -14.13 -13.95 -7.78
C SER A 340 -13.04 -14.29 -8.79
N ALA A 341 -11.86 -14.74 -8.33
CA ALA A 341 -10.77 -15.17 -9.20
C ALA A 341 -11.16 -16.39 -10.03
N PHE A 342 -11.75 -17.42 -9.42
CA PHE A 342 -12.19 -18.62 -10.14
C PHE A 342 -13.33 -18.32 -11.11
N LEU A 343 -14.34 -17.57 -10.68
CA LEU A 343 -15.48 -17.20 -11.54
C LEU A 343 -15.04 -16.28 -12.69
N GLY A 344 -14.21 -15.28 -12.40
CA GLY A 344 -13.68 -14.37 -13.40
C GLY A 344 -12.70 -15.05 -14.36
N GLY A 345 -11.85 -15.95 -13.87
CA GLY A 345 -10.98 -16.77 -14.69
C GLY A 345 -11.77 -17.69 -15.63
N ALA A 346 -12.83 -18.32 -15.13
CA ALA A 346 -13.75 -19.11 -15.95
C ALA A 346 -14.44 -18.25 -17.02
N TYR A 347 -14.85 -17.02 -16.69
CA TYR A 347 -15.39 -16.06 -17.66
C TYR A 347 -14.37 -15.67 -18.74
N GLN A 348 -13.10 -15.56 -18.36
CA GLN A 348 -11.95 -15.37 -19.27
C GLN A 348 -11.56 -16.66 -20.03
N LYS A 349 -12.34 -17.74 -19.89
CA LYS A 349 -12.15 -19.05 -20.53
C LYS A 349 -10.90 -19.81 -20.06
N ALA A 350 -10.36 -19.48 -18.88
CA ALA A 350 -9.30 -20.28 -18.25
C ALA A 350 -9.88 -21.59 -17.73
N LYS A 351 -9.19 -22.70 -17.99
CA LYS A 351 -9.60 -24.03 -17.50
C LYS A 351 -9.27 -24.17 -16.02
N LEU A 352 -10.01 -25.01 -15.29
CA LEU A 352 -9.77 -25.23 -13.85
C LEU A 352 -8.34 -25.71 -13.56
N GLY A 353 -7.77 -26.59 -14.39
CA GLY A 353 -6.38 -27.04 -14.25
C GLY A 353 -5.36 -25.90 -14.40
N GLU A 354 -5.60 -24.94 -15.29
CA GLU A 354 -4.76 -23.75 -15.46
C GLU A 354 -4.88 -22.85 -14.23
N MET A 355 -6.10 -22.61 -13.75
CA MET A 355 -6.35 -21.82 -12.54
C MET A 355 -5.64 -22.42 -11.31
N LEU A 356 -5.72 -23.73 -11.10
CA LEU A 356 -5.04 -24.41 -10.00
C LEU A 356 -3.51 -24.40 -10.15
N SER A 357 -3.00 -24.49 -11.38
CA SER A 357 -1.55 -24.36 -11.66
C SER A 357 -1.03 -22.96 -11.33
N VAL A 358 -1.76 -21.92 -11.75
CA VAL A 358 -1.44 -20.52 -11.41
C VAL A 358 -1.51 -20.29 -9.90
N LEU A 359 -2.50 -20.88 -9.22
CA LEU A 359 -2.60 -20.83 -7.76
C LEU A 359 -1.39 -21.50 -7.09
N GLY A 360 -1.00 -22.70 -7.52
CA GLY A 360 0.19 -23.40 -7.00
C GLY A 360 1.48 -22.60 -7.20
N THR A 361 1.64 -22.00 -8.38
CA THR A 361 2.77 -21.10 -8.69
C THR A 361 2.75 -19.86 -7.79
N THR A 362 1.55 -19.32 -7.52
CA THR A 362 1.39 -18.17 -6.62
C THR A 362 1.83 -18.51 -5.20
N PHE A 363 1.44 -19.67 -4.65
CA PHE A 363 1.94 -20.14 -3.35
C PHE A 363 3.47 -20.29 -3.33
N ALA A 364 4.06 -20.88 -4.38
CA ALA A 364 5.50 -21.07 -4.47
C ALA A 364 6.27 -19.75 -4.50
N ASN A 365 5.75 -18.74 -5.21
CA ASN A 365 6.35 -17.42 -5.32
C ASN A 365 6.23 -16.62 -4.01
N LEU A 366 5.16 -16.81 -3.25
CA LEU A 366 4.90 -16.07 -2.02
C LEU A 366 5.50 -16.69 -0.76
N LYS A 367 6.15 -17.87 -0.83
CA LYS A 367 6.68 -18.58 0.35
C LYS A 367 7.55 -17.72 1.28
N PHE A 368 8.43 -16.88 0.73
CA PHE A 368 9.27 -16.00 1.54
C PHE A 368 8.51 -14.78 2.05
N THR A 369 7.50 -14.31 1.32
CA THR A 369 6.56 -13.28 1.79
C THR A 369 5.78 -13.78 2.99
N TYR A 370 5.33 -15.04 2.99
CA TYR A 370 4.63 -15.65 4.13
C TYR A 370 5.48 -15.66 5.39
N VAL A 371 6.72 -16.17 5.29
CA VAL A 371 7.66 -16.18 6.42
C VAL A 371 7.94 -14.76 6.92
N THR A 372 8.10 -13.80 6.01
CA THR A 372 8.34 -12.40 6.37
C THR A 372 7.17 -11.82 7.18
N ILE A 373 5.94 -11.95 6.68
CA ILE A 373 4.75 -11.39 7.34
C ILE A 373 4.51 -12.05 8.69
N ILE A 374 4.62 -13.38 8.77
CA ILE A 374 4.49 -14.12 10.03
C ILE A 374 5.53 -13.59 11.04
N ALA A 375 6.79 -13.48 10.65
CA ALA A 375 7.84 -13.03 11.55
C ALA A 375 7.65 -11.57 12.02
N VAL A 376 7.17 -10.68 11.14
CA VAL A 376 6.88 -9.28 11.48
C VAL A 376 5.69 -9.18 12.45
N VAL A 377 4.61 -9.93 12.22
CA VAL A 377 3.44 -9.95 13.13
C VAL A 377 3.80 -10.56 14.48
N VAL A 378 4.59 -11.65 14.49
CA VAL A 378 5.14 -12.24 15.72
C VAL A 378 5.99 -11.23 16.48
N THR A 379 6.89 -10.53 15.79
CA THR A 379 7.71 -9.47 16.39
C THR A 379 6.85 -8.41 17.06
N ALA A 380 5.84 -7.90 16.36
CA ALA A 380 4.92 -6.89 16.89
C ALA A 380 4.14 -7.38 18.13
N LYS A 381 3.65 -8.62 18.12
CA LYS A 381 2.96 -9.22 19.27
C LYS A 381 3.88 -9.41 20.46
N LEU A 382 5.10 -9.89 20.25
CA LEU A 382 6.11 -10.02 21.31
C LEU A 382 6.47 -8.67 21.92
N MET A 383 6.69 -7.65 21.09
CA MET A 383 6.97 -6.28 21.55
C MET A 383 5.81 -5.67 22.34
N THR A 384 4.58 -5.92 21.89
CA THR A 384 3.38 -5.41 22.56
C THR A 384 3.16 -6.09 23.91
N TYR A 385 3.17 -7.42 23.96
CA TYR A 385 2.90 -8.19 25.18
C TYR A 385 4.02 -8.15 26.21
N SER A 386 5.26 -7.87 25.79
CA SER A 386 6.36 -7.64 26.71
C SER A 386 6.35 -6.26 27.35
N GLY A 387 5.71 -5.27 26.74
CA GLY A 387 5.76 -3.87 27.16
C GLY A 387 6.89 -3.06 26.49
N MET A 388 7.65 -3.65 25.57
CA MET A 388 8.63 -2.90 24.76
C MET A 388 7.97 -1.76 23.99
N THR A 389 6.80 -2.01 23.38
CA THR A 389 6.05 -0.97 22.64
C THR A 389 5.67 0.21 23.53
N ALA A 390 5.19 -0.06 24.75
CA ALA A 390 4.83 0.99 25.72
C ALA A 390 6.05 1.77 26.20
N THR A 391 7.19 1.10 26.38
CA THR A 391 8.47 1.71 26.74
C THR A 391 8.92 2.70 25.66
N LEU A 392 8.86 2.31 24.38
CA LEU A 392 9.16 3.19 23.26
C LEU A 392 8.21 4.40 23.17
N ALA A 393 6.90 4.15 23.30
CA ALA A 393 5.90 5.20 23.28
C ALA A 393 6.16 6.25 24.37
N SER A 394 6.46 5.79 25.59
CA SER A 394 6.76 6.66 26.73
C SER A 394 8.01 7.52 26.48
N ALA A 395 9.05 6.93 25.88
CA ALA A 395 10.27 7.66 25.56
C ALA A 395 10.04 8.73 24.49
N LEU A 396 9.31 8.40 23.42
CA LEU A 396 8.99 9.34 22.35
C LEU A 396 8.08 10.47 22.84
N VAL A 397 6.98 10.13 23.52
CA VAL A 397 6.05 11.12 24.09
C VAL A 397 6.75 11.95 25.16
N GLY A 398 7.61 11.37 25.99
CA GLY A 398 8.41 12.12 26.97
C GLY A 398 9.37 13.13 26.32
N ALA A 399 9.92 12.81 25.14
CA ALA A 399 10.82 13.70 24.42
C ALA A 399 10.07 14.81 23.64
N THR A 400 8.91 14.50 23.06
CA THR A 400 8.17 15.44 22.19
C THR A 400 7.00 16.14 22.88
N GLY A 401 6.52 15.62 24.01
CA GLY A 401 5.31 16.08 24.69
C GLY A 401 4.08 16.06 23.78
N THR A 402 3.24 17.09 23.90
CA THR A 402 2.05 17.30 23.08
C THR A 402 2.33 17.44 21.58
N ALA A 403 3.60 17.66 21.19
CA ALA A 403 4.00 17.72 19.78
C ALA A 403 4.16 16.34 19.11
N TYR A 404 4.08 15.23 19.85
CA TYR A 404 4.22 13.87 19.30
C TYR A 404 3.39 13.62 18.01
N PRO A 405 2.13 14.07 17.88
CA PRO A 405 1.34 13.84 16.68
C PRO A 405 1.99 14.38 15.40
N ALA A 406 2.79 15.45 15.48
CA ALA A 406 3.56 15.96 14.33
C ALA A 406 4.61 14.94 13.82
N PHE A 407 5.08 14.04 14.69
CA PHE A 407 6.10 13.05 14.41
C PHE A 407 5.54 11.65 14.11
N ALA A 408 4.26 11.38 14.41
CA ALA A 408 3.63 10.08 14.12
C ALA A 408 3.73 9.69 12.63
N PRO A 409 3.52 10.60 11.66
CA PRO A 409 3.79 10.34 10.24
C PRO A 409 5.23 9.92 9.95
N PHE A 410 6.21 10.55 10.60
CA PHE A 410 7.63 10.23 10.37
C PHE A 410 7.96 8.80 10.78
N VAL A 411 7.39 8.32 11.89
CA VAL A 411 7.52 6.92 12.34
C VAL A 411 6.98 5.96 11.27
N GLY A 412 5.78 6.22 10.76
CA GLY A 412 5.18 5.43 9.69
C GLY A 412 5.99 5.44 8.40
N ALA A 413 6.53 6.61 8.03
CA ALA A 413 7.38 6.78 6.88
C ALA A 413 8.73 6.04 7.00
N ILE A 414 9.34 5.99 8.18
CA ILE A 414 10.52 5.15 8.43
C ILE A 414 10.18 3.68 8.20
N GLY A 415 9.06 3.20 8.74
CA GLY A 415 8.64 1.81 8.54
C GLY A 415 8.41 1.48 7.07
N GLY A 416 7.76 2.37 6.32
CA GLY A 416 7.57 2.23 4.87
C GLY A 416 8.89 2.25 4.08
N PHE A 417 9.83 3.10 4.48
CA PHE A 417 11.16 3.20 3.85
C PHE A 417 11.97 1.90 4.04
N ILE A 418 12.02 1.38 5.26
CA ILE A 418 12.78 0.19 5.62
C ILE A 418 12.21 -1.06 4.94
N THR A 419 10.88 -1.20 5.00
CA THR A 419 10.20 -2.45 4.66
C THR A 419 9.61 -2.48 3.25
N GLY A 420 9.52 -1.33 2.58
CA GLY A 420 8.87 -1.19 1.27
C GLY A 420 7.37 -1.55 1.28
N SER A 421 6.75 -1.67 2.45
CA SER A 421 5.40 -2.22 2.63
C SER A 421 4.60 -1.44 3.67
N GLY A 422 3.41 -0.98 3.29
CA GLY A 422 2.46 -0.35 4.21
C GLY A 422 2.04 -1.31 5.32
N THR A 423 1.77 -2.58 4.98
CA THR A 423 1.37 -3.61 5.95
C THR A 423 2.46 -3.85 6.98
N ASN A 424 3.71 -4.08 6.54
CA ASN A 424 4.80 -4.34 7.49
C ASN A 424 5.08 -3.12 8.38
N SER A 425 4.99 -1.91 7.83
CA SER A 425 5.12 -0.67 8.61
C SER A 425 4.03 -0.59 9.70
N ASN A 426 2.77 -0.80 9.32
CA ASN A 426 1.64 -0.76 10.23
C ASN A 426 1.72 -1.84 11.32
N VAL A 427 2.21 -3.03 10.98
CA VAL A 427 2.39 -4.10 11.95
C VAL A 427 3.43 -3.70 13.01
N LEU A 428 4.55 -3.11 12.58
CA LEU A 428 5.64 -2.72 13.49
C LEU A 428 5.31 -1.50 14.34
N PHE A 429 4.65 -0.49 13.76
CA PHE A 429 4.52 0.83 14.39
C PHE A 429 3.08 1.22 14.76
N GLY A 430 2.07 0.46 14.32
CA GLY A 430 0.68 0.69 14.71
C GLY A 430 0.45 0.62 16.23
N PRO A 431 0.86 -0.47 16.90
CA PRO A 431 0.78 -0.57 18.36
C PRO A 431 1.56 0.54 19.10
N LEU A 432 2.64 1.05 18.51
CA LEU A 432 3.38 2.19 19.06
C LEU A 432 2.52 3.45 19.08
N GLN A 433 1.71 3.69 18.04
CA GLN A 433 0.83 4.87 17.98
C GLN A 433 -0.29 4.81 19.01
N THR A 434 -0.89 3.64 19.22
CA THR A 434 -1.94 3.50 20.24
C THR A 434 -1.36 3.59 21.65
N ALA A 435 -0.15 3.06 21.88
CA ALA A 435 0.57 3.25 23.14
C ALA A 435 0.94 4.73 23.37
N ALA A 436 1.36 5.46 22.34
CA ALA A 436 1.65 6.89 22.44
C ALA A 436 0.38 7.72 22.72
N ALA A 437 -0.73 7.40 22.06
CA ALA A 437 -2.03 8.02 22.36
C ALA A 437 -2.45 7.78 23.81
N ALA A 438 -2.27 6.55 24.32
CA ALA A 438 -2.58 6.23 25.72
C ALA A 438 -1.70 7.00 26.72
N GLN A 439 -0.46 7.35 26.35
CA GLN A 439 0.40 8.20 27.18
C GLN A 439 0.05 9.68 27.13
N LEU A 440 -0.41 10.17 25.98
CA LEU A 440 -0.85 11.56 25.84
C LEU A 440 -2.19 11.81 26.52
N HIS A 441 -3.19 10.97 26.20
CA HIS A 441 -4.55 11.07 26.71
C HIS A 441 -5.13 9.67 26.94
N PRO A 442 -4.98 9.12 28.16
CA PRO A 442 -5.49 7.80 28.51
C PRO A 442 -6.99 7.67 28.22
N GLY A 443 -7.40 6.60 27.55
CA GLY A 443 -8.81 6.30 27.23
C GLY A 443 -9.37 7.00 25.99
N ASN A 444 -8.62 7.89 25.33
CA ASN A 444 -9.06 8.53 24.09
C ASN A 444 -8.83 7.63 22.86
N GLY A 445 -9.83 6.80 22.54
CA GLY A 445 -9.80 5.89 21.38
C GLY A 445 -9.67 6.62 20.05
N ALA A 446 -10.30 7.79 19.90
CA ALA A 446 -10.22 8.58 18.67
C ALA A 446 -8.80 9.10 18.43
N LEU A 447 -8.09 9.54 19.47
CA LEU A 447 -6.68 9.92 19.35
C LEU A 447 -5.81 8.72 18.94
N ALA A 448 -6.07 7.54 19.49
CA ALA A 448 -5.37 6.32 19.09
C ALA A 448 -5.60 5.99 17.60
N SER A 449 -6.84 6.08 17.12
CA SER A 449 -7.19 5.96 15.70
C SER A 449 -6.51 7.05 14.86
N TRP A 450 -6.46 8.29 15.33
CA TRP A 450 -5.87 9.42 14.60
C TRP A 450 -4.36 9.28 14.41
N LEU A 451 -3.62 8.89 15.46
CA LEU A 451 -2.17 8.69 15.37
C LEU A 451 -1.82 7.44 14.55
N ALA A 452 -2.59 6.36 14.72
CA ALA A 452 -2.45 5.16 13.91
C ALA A 452 -2.70 5.46 12.43
N ALA A 453 -3.72 6.26 12.11
CA ALA A 453 -4.01 6.73 10.76
C ALA A 453 -2.85 7.55 10.18
N ALA A 454 -2.29 8.46 10.98
CA ALA A 454 -1.21 9.35 10.54
C ALA A 454 0.05 8.57 10.17
N SER A 455 0.41 7.58 11.00
CA SER A 455 1.49 6.65 10.71
C SER A 455 1.17 5.78 9.49
N SER A 456 -0.06 5.29 9.34
CA SER A 456 -0.47 4.42 8.23
C SER A 456 -0.42 5.13 6.89
N GLY A 457 -1.00 6.33 6.79
CA GLY A 457 -0.96 7.14 5.57
C GLY A 457 0.48 7.50 5.16
N ALA A 458 1.34 7.80 6.13
CA ALA A 458 2.73 8.11 5.87
C ALA A 458 3.60 6.89 5.53
N ALA A 459 3.15 5.65 5.77
CA ALA A 459 3.87 4.45 5.35
C ALA A 459 4.06 4.40 3.82
N GLY A 460 3.07 4.85 3.05
CA GLY A 460 3.21 5.01 1.60
C GLY A 460 4.21 6.10 1.21
N THR A 461 4.27 7.19 1.98
CA THR A 461 5.30 8.23 1.83
C THR A 461 6.69 7.65 2.01
N GLY A 462 6.92 6.83 3.03
CA GLY A 462 8.16 6.08 3.21
C GLY A 462 8.50 5.15 2.05
N LYS A 463 7.50 4.42 1.57
CA LYS A 463 7.65 3.42 0.50
C LYS A 463 8.17 4.04 -0.80
N MET A 464 7.79 5.28 -1.13
CA MET A 464 8.30 5.97 -2.33
C MET A 464 9.83 6.12 -2.33
N PHE A 465 10.43 6.20 -1.14
CA PHE A 465 11.86 6.37 -0.92
C PHE A 465 12.59 5.04 -0.66
N SER A 466 11.85 3.92 -0.58
CA SER A 466 12.41 2.61 -0.21
C SER A 466 13.31 2.03 -1.32
N PRO A 467 14.48 1.44 -0.98
CA PRO A 467 15.35 0.78 -1.96
C PRO A 467 14.62 -0.33 -2.74
N GLN A 468 13.68 -1.02 -2.09
CA GLN A 468 12.93 -2.13 -2.67
C GLN A 468 11.95 -1.65 -3.75
N SER A 469 11.16 -0.60 -3.48
CA SER A 469 10.22 -0.06 -4.48
C SER A 469 10.96 0.54 -5.67
N ILE A 470 12.09 1.21 -5.42
CA ILE A 470 12.98 1.72 -6.47
C ILE A 470 13.52 0.58 -7.32
N ALA A 471 14.04 -0.50 -6.70
CA ALA A 471 14.57 -1.65 -7.43
C ALA A 471 13.51 -2.33 -8.32
N ILE A 472 12.27 -2.44 -7.83
CA ILE A 472 11.14 -2.98 -8.61
C ILE A 472 10.83 -2.09 -9.81
N GLY A 473 10.79 -0.77 -9.62
CA GLY A 473 10.60 0.20 -10.71
C GLY A 473 11.70 0.09 -11.77
N ILE A 474 12.97 0.01 -11.35
CA ILE A 474 14.13 -0.17 -12.24
C ILE A 474 14.01 -1.48 -13.00
N GLY A 475 13.70 -2.59 -12.32
CA GLY A 475 13.61 -3.91 -12.95
C GLY A 475 12.55 -3.98 -14.05
N ALA A 476 11.45 -3.25 -13.91
CA ALA A 476 10.41 -3.17 -14.93
C ALA A 476 10.74 -2.19 -16.06
N VAL A 477 11.41 -1.08 -15.75
CA VAL A 477 11.74 -0.04 -16.74
C VAL A 477 12.99 -0.37 -17.55
N ALA A 478 13.97 -1.09 -16.99
CA ALA A 478 15.22 -1.38 -17.70
C ALA A 478 15.02 -2.11 -19.04
N PRO A 479 14.16 -3.15 -19.15
CA PRO A 479 13.86 -3.75 -20.46
C PRO A 479 13.16 -2.78 -21.43
N ALA A 480 12.20 -1.99 -20.94
CA ALA A 480 11.51 -0.98 -21.75
C ALA A 480 12.45 0.13 -22.23
N LEU A 481 13.45 0.48 -21.41
CA LEU A 481 14.49 1.45 -21.75
C LEU A 481 15.36 0.98 -22.91
N GLU A 482 15.76 -0.29 -22.94
CA GLU A 482 16.57 -0.81 -24.06
C GLU A 482 15.80 -0.77 -25.39
N ILE A 483 14.49 -1.05 -25.35
CA ILE A 483 13.61 -0.89 -26.51
C ILE A 483 13.54 0.59 -26.92
N PHE A 484 13.31 1.49 -25.96
CA PHE A 484 13.26 2.93 -26.19
C PHE A 484 14.55 3.47 -26.84
N ILE A 485 15.72 3.06 -26.35
CA ILE A 485 17.02 3.45 -26.90
C ILE A 485 17.15 3.00 -28.36
N LYS A 486 16.74 1.76 -28.64
CA LYS A 486 16.78 1.17 -29.98
C LYS A 486 15.84 1.90 -30.94
N GLU A 487 14.59 2.13 -30.55
CA GLU A 487 13.59 2.82 -31.40
C GLU A 487 13.95 4.27 -31.68
N LYS A 488 14.59 4.96 -30.72
CA LYS A 488 15.06 6.34 -30.88
C LYS A 488 16.44 6.44 -31.54
N ASN A 489 17.05 5.32 -31.95
CA ASN A 489 18.40 5.26 -32.52
C ASN A 489 19.44 6.05 -31.68
N LEU A 490 19.34 5.97 -30.35
CA LEU A 490 20.25 6.66 -29.46
C LEU A 490 21.55 5.87 -29.33
N VAL A 491 22.69 6.52 -29.58
CA VAL A 491 24.02 5.90 -29.55
C VAL A 491 24.98 6.70 -28.68
N GLY A 492 26.05 6.04 -28.21
CA GLY A 492 27.12 6.64 -27.42
C GLY A 492 26.63 7.23 -26.09
N ASP A 493 27.11 8.42 -25.76
CA ASP A 493 26.90 9.08 -24.46
C ASP A 493 25.43 9.31 -24.11
N LYS A 494 24.55 9.50 -25.10
CA LYS A 494 23.12 9.73 -24.85
C LYS A 494 22.41 8.48 -24.32
N ALA A 495 22.73 7.31 -24.88
CA ALA A 495 22.19 6.04 -24.41
C ALA A 495 22.73 5.70 -23.01
N GLU A 496 24.01 5.94 -22.79
CA GLU A 496 24.67 5.70 -21.50
C GLU A 496 24.15 6.63 -20.40
N ALA A 497 23.89 7.90 -20.72
CA ALA A 497 23.27 8.84 -19.79
C ALA A 497 21.89 8.37 -19.33
N LEU A 498 21.06 7.82 -20.24
CA LEU A 498 19.75 7.28 -19.88
C LEU A 498 19.85 6.04 -18.99
N ARG A 499 20.79 5.11 -19.27
CA ARG A 499 21.05 3.96 -18.39
C ARG A 499 21.50 4.38 -17.01
N LYS A 500 22.37 5.39 -16.91
CA LYS A 500 22.81 5.97 -15.63
C LYS A 500 21.67 6.69 -14.90
N SER A 501 20.75 7.31 -15.62
CA SER A 501 19.65 8.08 -15.03
C SER A 501 18.70 7.22 -14.18
N ILE A 502 18.52 5.94 -14.51
CA ILE A 502 17.67 5.02 -13.75
C ILE A 502 18.40 4.28 -12.62
N GLN A 503 19.63 4.67 -12.28
CA GLN A 503 20.32 4.07 -11.14
C GLN A 503 19.62 4.44 -9.82
N ALA A 504 19.66 3.51 -8.86
CA ALA A 504 18.93 3.64 -7.60
C ALA A 504 19.30 4.91 -6.81
N ASN A 505 20.58 5.30 -6.80
CA ASN A 505 21.05 6.52 -6.14
C ASN A 505 20.45 7.79 -6.78
N VAL A 506 20.37 7.86 -8.12
CA VAL A 506 19.80 9.00 -8.85
C VAL A 506 18.31 9.12 -8.59
N ILE A 507 17.57 8.00 -8.64
CA ILE A 507 16.13 7.97 -8.33
C ILE A 507 15.89 8.39 -6.88
N MET A 508 16.67 7.85 -5.94
CA MET A 508 16.55 8.18 -4.52
C MET A 508 16.81 9.67 -4.27
N GLN A 509 17.89 10.24 -4.81
CA GLN A 509 18.17 11.68 -4.72
C GLN A 509 17.03 12.53 -5.32
N SER A 510 16.47 12.08 -6.45
CA SER A 510 15.41 12.82 -7.15
C SER A 510 14.06 12.78 -6.42
N VAL A 511 13.76 11.69 -5.71
CA VAL A 511 12.50 11.51 -4.97
C VAL A 511 12.54 12.09 -3.55
N ALA A 512 13.74 12.31 -2.98
CA ALA A 512 13.96 12.83 -1.62
C ALA A 512 13.15 14.10 -1.29
N LYS A 513 13.08 15.05 -2.23
CA LYS A 513 12.33 16.30 -2.02
C LYS A 513 10.82 16.09 -1.86
N TYR A 514 10.25 15.10 -2.55
CA TYR A 514 8.83 14.77 -2.42
C TYR A 514 8.57 14.02 -1.12
N PHE A 515 9.48 13.12 -0.73
CA PHE A 515 9.44 12.46 0.57
C PHE A 515 9.40 13.48 1.72
N ILE A 516 10.34 14.44 1.74
CA ILE A 516 10.40 15.48 2.77
C ILE A 516 9.11 16.32 2.77
N LEU A 517 8.65 16.74 1.59
CA LEU A 517 7.41 17.52 1.45
C LEU A 517 6.20 16.77 2.05
N TYR A 518 6.04 15.49 1.73
CA TYR A 518 4.90 14.69 2.17
C TYR A 518 4.94 14.44 3.67
N VAL A 519 6.12 14.13 4.23
CA VAL A 519 6.29 13.97 5.69
C VAL A 519 5.91 15.25 6.43
N ILE A 520 6.34 16.42 5.94
CA ILE A 520 6.00 17.71 6.56
C ILE A 520 4.49 17.96 6.49
N ILE A 521 3.87 17.81 5.31
CA ILE A 521 2.43 18.01 5.14
C ILE A 521 1.65 17.07 6.07
N SER A 522 1.98 15.78 6.10
CA SER A 522 1.34 14.80 6.98
C SER A 522 1.54 15.15 8.46
N GLY A 523 2.72 15.63 8.85
CA GLY A 523 3.01 16.08 10.22
C GLY A 523 2.14 17.25 10.64
N LEU A 524 2.02 18.27 9.79
CA LEU A 524 1.16 19.42 10.03
C LEU A 524 -0.31 19.02 10.13
N ILE A 525 -0.80 18.17 9.21
CA ILE A 525 -2.17 17.68 9.22
C ILE A 525 -2.45 16.88 10.50
N SER A 526 -1.54 15.99 10.89
CA SER A 526 -1.71 15.16 12.09
C SER A 526 -1.71 16.01 13.37
N PHE A 527 -0.81 16.99 13.47
CA PHE A 527 -0.73 17.87 14.64
C PHE A 527 -1.93 18.80 14.74
N PHE A 528 -2.25 19.57 13.69
CA PHE A 528 -3.36 20.52 13.77
C PHE A 528 -4.73 19.83 13.78
N GLY A 529 -4.86 18.65 13.18
CA GLY A 529 -6.11 17.88 13.23
C GLY A 529 -6.42 17.27 14.60
N MET A 530 -5.45 17.19 15.52
CA MET A 530 -5.69 16.63 16.85
C MET A 530 -6.64 17.48 17.70
N THR A 531 -6.80 18.78 17.40
CA THR A 531 -7.71 19.68 18.12
C THR A 531 -9.17 19.26 17.99
N ILE A 532 -9.49 18.42 17.00
CA ILE A 532 -10.82 17.81 16.85
C ILE A 532 -11.13 16.85 18.02
N PHE A 533 -10.11 16.25 18.64
CA PHE A 533 -10.27 15.17 19.64
C PHE A 533 -9.86 15.55 21.06
N LEU A 534 -9.27 16.74 21.25
CA LEU A 534 -8.74 17.22 22.53
C LEU A 534 -9.61 18.30 23.19
N HIS A 535 -10.83 18.51 22.69
CA HIS A 535 -11.80 19.45 23.22
C HIS A 535 -13.08 18.75 23.65
#